data_AF-A0A833GF73-F1
#
_entry.id   AF-A0A833GF73-F1
#
_cell.length_a   1.000
_cell.length_b   1.000
_cell.length_c   1.000
_cell.angle_alpha   90.00
_cell.angle_beta   90.00
_cell.angle_gamma   90.00
#
_symmetry.space_group_name_H-M   'P 1'
#
loop_
_entity.id
_entity.type
_entity.pdbx_description
1 polymer ?
#
loop_
_entity_poly.entity_id
_entity_poly.type
_entity_poly.pdbx_seq_one_letter_code
_entity_poly.pdbx_strand_id
1 'polypeptide(L)'
;MDGPTPVLRRVRLKADGRLVELTADGRERDLPERIAPVGAAEPPAGLVRTRSGSRLAGRLATLAPPAPRGKRSGDAAYARSVRAATRLTQAEFAARIGVPIETVRNWEQGKRAPRGPARALLKLIERAPDLAFSVLAPGEERR
;
A
#
# COMPACT_ATOMS: atom_id res chain seq x y z
N MET A 1 36.14 -24.02 -0.84
CA MET A 1 35.36 -22.88 -0.31
C MET A 1 34.01 -22.94 -1.01
N ASP A 2 33.13 -23.84 -0.57
CA ASP A 2 31.78 -23.95 -1.12
C ASP A 2 30.91 -22.85 -0.51
N GLY A 3 30.61 -21.82 -1.29
CA GLY A 3 29.64 -20.81 -0.93
C GLY A 3 28.23 -21.42 -0.90
N PRO A 4 27.31 -20.91 -0.07
CA PRO A 4 25.96 -21.46 0.02
C PRO A 4 25.23 -21.27 -1.32
N THR A 5 24.82 -22.38 -1.93
CA THR A 5 23.96 -22.39 -3.11
C THR A 5 22.63 -21.70 -2.78
N PRO A 6 22.20 -20.67 -3.52
CA PRO A 6 20.94 -20.00 -3.25
C PRO A 6 19.78 -20.94 -3.57
N VAL A 7 19.13 -21.46 -2.54
CA VAL A 7 17.88 -22.21 -2.67
C VAL A 7 16.74 -21.24 -2.99
N LEU A 8 16.12 -21.42 -4.16
CA LEU A 8 14.92 -20.68 -4.55
C LEU A 8 13.77 -21.07 -3.62
N ARG A 9 13.43 -20.18 -2.68
CA ARG A 9 12.32 -20.37 -1.72
C ARG A 9 10.99 -20.07 -2.41
N ARG A 10 10.03 -21.00 -2.31
CA ARG A 10 8.66 -20.80 -2.81
C ARG A 10 7.89 -19.97 -1.79
N VAL A 11 7.36 -18.83 -2.22
CA VAL A 11 6.61 -17.89 -1.37
C VAL A 11 5.20 -17.71 -1.91
N ARG A 12 4.20 -17.61 -1.03
CA ARG A 12 2.81 -17.33 -1.36
C ARG A 12 2.38 -15.99 -0.78
N LEU A 13 1.77 -15.15 -1.61
CA LEU A 13 1.15 -13.90 -1.19
C LEU A 13 -0.29 -14.16 -0.70
N LYS A 14 -0.60 -13.77 0.52
CA LYS A 14 -1.93 -13.83 1.13
C LYS A 14 -2.77 -12.62 0.74
N ALA A 15 -4.09 -12.74 0.88
CA ALA A 15 -5.06 -11.69 0.51
C ALA A 15 -4.94 -10.42 1.37
N ASP A 16 -4.30 -10.49 2.53
CA ASP A 16 -3.98 -9.38 3.42
C ASP A 16 -2.62 -8.73 3.13
N GLY A 17 -1.91 -9.19 2.09
CA GLY A 17 -0.62 -8.66 1.67
C GLY A 17 0.59 -9.31 2.35
N ARG A 18 0.40 -10.30 3.23
CA ARG A 18 1.52 -11.01 3.87
C ARG A 18 2.11 -12.06 2.93
N LEU A 19 3.44 -12.18 2.95
CA LEU A 19 4.16 -13.26 2.26
C LEU A 19 4.39 -14.40 3.26
N VAL A 20 4.06 -15.62 2.88
CA VAL A 20 4.35 -16.85 3.66
C VAL A 20 5.25 -17.77 2.85
N GLU A 21 6.19 -18.44 3.51
CA GLU A 21 7.03 -19.43 2.86
C GLU A 21 6.26 -20.75 2.78
N LEU A 22 6.28 -21.35 1.58
CA LEU A 22 5.78 -22.70 1.36
C LEU A 22 6.94 -23.67 1.55
N THR A 23 6.88 -24.48 2.61
CA THR A 23 7.85 -25.56 2.79
C THR A 23 7.69 -26.62 1.70
N ALA A 24 8.71 -27.45 1.50
CA ALA A 24 8.67 -28.55 0.53
C ALA A 24 7.48 -29.52 0.76
N ASP A 25 7.01 -29.62 2.02
CA ASP A 25 5.87 -30.44 2.43
C ASP A 25 4.51 -29.74 2.26
N GLY A 26 4.47 -28.56 1.63
CA GLY A 26 3.24 -27.82 1.34
C GLY A 26 2.59 -27.12 2.54
N ARG A 27 3.24 -27.13 3.71
CA ARG A 27 2.76 -26.38 4.88
C ARG A 27 3.18 -24.92 4.80
N GLU A 28 2.30 -24.04 5.26
CA GLU A 28 2.57 -22.61 5.32
C GLU A 28 3.31 -22.29 6.62
N ARG A 29 4.44 -21.59 6.51
CA ARG A 29 5.18 -21.05 7.66
C ARG A 29 5.30 -19.54 7.50
N ASP A 30 4.97 -18.80 8.56
CA ASP A 30 5.23 -17.36 8.60
C ASP A 30 6.72 -17.12 8.37
N LEU A 31 7.03 -16.28 7.37
CA LEU A 31 8.40 -15.82 7.16
C LEU A 31 8.82 -15.05 8.43
N PRO A 32 9.99 -15.34 9.03
CA PRO A 32 10.49 -14.51 10.11
C PRO A 32 10.70 -13.11 9.56
N GLU A 33 9.91 -12.15 10.04
CA GLU A 33 10.12 -10.75 9.71
C GLU A 33 11.51 -10.35 10.21
N ARG A 34 12.28 -9.77 9.29
CA ARG A 34 13.57 -9.08 9.47
C ARG A 34 14.81 -9.98 9.42
N ILE A 35 15.53 -9.86 8.31
CA ILE A 35 16.99 -10.06 8.29
C ILE A 35 17.55 -9.02 9.27
N ALA A 36 18.08 -9.48 10.40
CA ALA A 36 18.79 -8.61 11.32
C ALA A 36 19.97 -7.96 10.56
N PRO A 37 20.23 -6.64 10.72
CA PRO A 37 21.49 -6.11 10.26
C PRO A 37 22.61 -6.86 10.98
N VAL A 38 23.50 -7.50 10.22
CA VAL A 38 24.81 -7.94 10.70
C VAL A 38 25.49 -6.71 11.30
N GLY A 39 25.69 -6.70 12.62
CA GLY A 39 26.44 -5.65 13.31
C GLY A 39 25.78 -4.95 14.51
N ALA A 40 24.63 -5.40 15.03
CA ALA A 40 24.12 -4.88 16.30
C ALA A 40 24.72 -5.67 17.49
N ALA A 41 25.92 -5.26 17.92
CA ALA A 41 26.49 -5.67 19.19
C ALA A 41 25.59 -5.21 20.35
N GLU A 42 25.31 -6.11 21.29
CA GLU A 42 24.66 -5.75 22.56
C GLU A 42 25.56 -4.80 23.36
N PRO A 43 25.02 -3.68 23.89
CA PRO A 43 25.64 -3.03 25.03
C PRO A 43 25.27 -3.76 26.33
N PRO A 44 26.22 -3.98 27.26
CA PRO A 44 25.96 -4.74 28.47
C PRO A 44 25.01 -4.03 29.44
N ALA A 45 24.23 -4.85 30.13
CA ALA A 45 23.34 -4.48 31.22
C ALA A 45 24.10 -3.84 32.40
N GLY A 46 23.58 -2.73 32.92
CA GLY A 46 23.94 -2.25 34.25
C GLY A 46 23.57 -0.79 34.55
N LEU A 47 22.97 -0.58 35.74
CA LEU A 47 22.85 0.69 36.50
C LEU A 47 21.79 1.71 36.00
N VAL A 48 20.89 2.32 36.78
CA VAL A 48 20.64 2.46 38.22
C VAL A 48 19.13 2.64 38.42
N ARG A 49 18.60 2.07 39.50
CA ARG A 49 17.27 2.38 40.04
C ARG A 49 17.42 3.34 41.22
N THR A 50 16.74 4.49 41.21
CA THR A 50 16.44 5.25 42.44
C THR A 50 14.95 5.58 42.50
N ARG A 51 14.46 5.63 43.75
CA ARG A 51 13.06 5.76 44.15
C ARG A 51 12.80 7.21 44.57
N SER A 52 11.62 7.73 44.26
CA SER A 52 10.89 8.84 44.92
C SER A 52 10.17 9.60 43.81
N GLY A 53 8.88 9.93 43.82
CA GLY A 53 7.87 10.02 44.84
C GLY A 53 6.77 10.94 44.27
N SER A 54 5.55 10.79 44.78
CA SER A 54 4.40 11.69 44.57
C SER A 54 3.57 11.53 43.28
N ARG A 55 2.37 11.00 43.50
CA ARG A 55 1.19 11.12 42.65
C ARG A 55 0.58 12.51 42.86
N LEU A 56 0.24 13.21 41.79
CA LEU A 56 -0.98 14.02 41.80
C LEU A 56 -1.67 13.96 40.43
N ALA A 57 -2.96 13.67 40.52
CA ALA A 57 -3.88 13.37 39.43
C ALA A 57 -3.99 14.51 38.42
N GLY A 58 -3.47 14.29 37.22
CA GLY A 58 -3.86 15.02 36.03
C GLY A 58 -5.14 14.41 35.46
N ARG A 59 -6.20 15.22 35.35
CA ARG A 59 -7.47 14.89 34.67
C ARG A 59 -7.19 14.24 33.32
N LEU A 60 -7.44 12.93 33.22
CA LEU A 60 -7.61 12.23 31.95
C LEU A 60 -8.95 12.66 31.36
N ALA A 61 -8.95 13.79 30.66
CA ALA A 61 -9.89 13.97 29.57
C ALA A 61 -9.51 12.94 28.50
N THR A 62 -10.22 11.82 28.45
CA THR A 62 -10.15 10.89 27.33
C THR A 62 -10.67 11.62 26.09
N LEU A 63 -9.78 12.35 25.42
CA LEU A 63 -9.95 12.65 24.01
C LEU A 63 -9.77 11.31 23.29
N ALA A 64 -10.89 10.61 23.10
CA ALA A 64 -10.95 9.57 22.08
C ALA A 64 -10.37 10.17 20.79
N PRO A 65 -9.44 9.48 20.10
CA PRO A 65 -8.93 9.98 18.83
C PRO A 65 -10.14 10.21 17.90
N PRO A 66 -10.20 11.35 17.17
CA PRO A 66 -11.27 11.54 16.20
C PRO A 66 -11.22 10.36 15.22
N ALA A 67 -12.36 9.71 15.01
CA ALA A 67 -12.51 8.67 14.00
C ALA A 67 -11.89 9.13 12.67
N PRO A 68 -11.26 8.26 11.86
CA PRO A 68 -10.46 8.67 10.71
C PRO A 68 -11.31 9.33 9.62
N ARG A 69 -11.55 10.63 9.76
CA ARG A 69 -11.87 11.54 8.66
C ARG A 69 -10.53 11.82 7.98
N GLY A 70 -10.24 11.18 6.85
CA GLY A 70 -8.98 11.55 6.17
C GLY A 70 -8.62 10.75 4.93
N LYS A 71 -8.60 9.42 5.01
CA LYS A 71 -7.98 8.64 3.92
C LYS A 71 -8.87 8.50 2.69
N ARG A 72 -10.17 8.21 2.87
CA ARG A 72 -11.12 8.06 1.73
C ARG A 72 -11.41 9.37 1.01
N SER A 73 -11.49 10.48 1.76
CA SER A 73 -11.64 11.82 1.18
C SER A 73 -10.41 12.21 0.36
N GLY A 74 -9.21 11.90 0.88
CA GLY A 74 -7.95 12.09 0.14
C GLY A 74 -7.86 11.22 -1.11
N ASP A 75 -8.24 9.94 -1.02
CA ASP A 75 -8.24 9.02 -2.17
C ASP A 75 -9.24 9.46 -3.26
N ALA A 76 -10.38 10.04 -2.87
CA ALA A 76 -11.39 10.58 -3.79
C ALA A 76 -10.93 11.88 -4.47
N ALA A 77 -10.35 12.79 -3.70
CA ALA A 77 -9.75 14.01 -4.23
C ALA A 77 -8.60 13.69 -5.20
N TYR A 78 -7.78 12.71 -4.85
CA TYR A 78 -6.69 12.22 -5.70
C TYR A 78 -7.19 11.64 -7.03
N ALA A 79 -8.19 10.76 -7.02
CA ALA A 79 -8.75 10.23 -8.26
C ALA A 79 -9.30 11.34 -9.16
N ARG A 80 -10.00 12.32 -8.57
CA ARG A 80 -10.52 13.48 -9.30
C ARG A 80 -9.41 14.35 -9.88
N SER A 81 -8.33 14.60 -9.13
CA SER A 81 -7.22 15.44 -9.59
C SER A 81 -6.46 14.78 -10.74
N VAL A 82 -6.23 13.46 -10.68
CA VAL A 82 -5.58 12.72 -11.77
C VAL A 82 -6.39 12.85 -13.06
N ARG A 83 -7.73 12.64 -13.00
CA ARG A 83 -8.58 12.84 -14.18
C ARG A 83 -8.58 14.29 -14.67
N ALA A 84 -8.70 15.26 -13.76
CA ALA A 84 -8.76 16.67 -14.13
C ALA A 84 -7.49 17.12 -14.86
N ALA A 85 -6.32 16.59 -14.46
CA ALA A 85 -5.04 16.86 -15.13
C ALA A 85 -5.01 16.38 -16.58
N THR A 86 -5.75 15.31 -16.93
CA THR A 86 -5.84 14.81 -18.31
C THR A 86 -6.90 15.52 -19.15
N ARG A 87 -7.67 16.47 -18.57
CA ARG A 87 -8.75 17.21 -19.24
C ARG A 87 -9.85 16.33 -19.85
N LEU A 88 -10.00 15.09 -19.37
CA LEU A 88 -11.02 14.16 -19.82
C LEU A 88 -12.27 14.26 -18.95
N THR A 89 -13.44 14.06 -19.54
CA THR A 89 -14.67 13.80 -18.79
C THR A 89 -14.56 12.47 -18.01
N GLN A 90 -15.44 12.24 -17.04
CA GLN A 90 -15.46 10.95 -16.32
C GLN A 90 -15.66 9.76 -17.26
N ALA A 91 -16.49 9.92 -18.30
CA ALA A 91 -16.78 8.87 -19.27
C ALA A 91 -15.57 8.54 -20.14
N GLU A 92 -14.92 9.57 -20.70
CA GLU A 92 -13.71 9.39 -21.53
C GLU A 92 -12.55 8.82 -20.72
N PHE A 93 -12.37 9.30 -19.49
CA PHE A 93 -11.35 8.77 -18.59
C PHE A 93 -11.58 7.29 -18.27
N ALA A 94 -12.83 6.92 -17.95
CA ALA A 94 -13.21 5.53 -17.68
C ALA A 94 -12.95 4.62 -18.90
N ALA A 95 -13.35 5.08 -20.09
CA ALA A 95 -13.11 4.36 -21.34
C ALA A 95 -11.61 4.17 -21.61
N ARG A 96 -10.81 5.23 -21.45
CA ARG A 96 -9.35 5.21 -21.67
C ARG A 96 -8.60 4.25 -20.76
N ILE A 97 -9.07 4.03 -19.53
CA ILE A 97 -8.43 3.13 -18.57
C ILE A 97 -9.10 1.76 -18.47
N GLY A 98 -10.10 1.49 -19.33
CA GLY A 98 -10.78 0.19 -19.40
C GLY A 98 -11.62 -0.16 -18.17
N VAL A 99 -12.27 0.81 -17.53
CA VAL A 99 -13.17 0.56 -16.38
C VAL A 99 -14.57 1.13 -16.62
N PRO A 100 -15.62 0.58 -15.98
CA PRO A 100 -16.95 1.18 -16.02
C PRO A 100 -16.96 2.60 -15.46
N ILE A 101 -17.76 3.50 -16.04
CA ILE A 101 -17.92 4.88 -15.55
C ILE A 101 -18.33 4.95 -14.06
N GLU A 102 -19.15 4.00 -13.61
CA GLU A 102 -19.57 3.87 -12.21
C GLU A 102 -18.38 3.63 -11.27
N THR A 103 -17.32 2.97 -11.73
CA THR A 103 -16.09 2.78 -10.95
C THR A 103 -15.40 4.11 -10.69
N VAL A 104 -15.24 4.94 -11.73
CA VAL A 104 -14.63 6.28 -11.61
C VAL A 104 -15.49 7.17 -10.73
N ARG A 105 -16.82 7.17 -10.91
CA ARG A 105 -17.75 7.91 -10.05
C ARG A 105 -17.64 7.51 -8.59
N ASN A 106 -17.61 6.20 -8.31
CA ASN A 106 -17.46 5.69 -6.95
C ASN A 106 -16.13 6.10 -6.31
N TRP A 107 -15.05 6.19 -7.09
CA TRP A 107 -13.77 6.69 -6.62
C TRP A 107 -13.82 8.19 -6.32
N GLU A 108 -14.24 9.01 -7.26
CA GLU A 108 -14.26 10.47 -7.08
C GLU A 108 -15.26 10.92 -5.99
N GLN A 109 -16.34 10.17 -5.78
CA GLN A 109 -17.31 10.42 -4.70
C GLN A 109 -16.87 9.83 -3.34
N GLY A 110 -15.77 9.08 -3.29
CA GLY A 110 -15.26 8.45 -2.07
C GLY A 110 -16.09 7.27 -1.56
N LYS A 111 -17.06 6.79 -2.34
CA LYS A 111 -17.83 5.56 -2.05
C LYS A 111 -16.92 4.33 -2.06
N ARG A 112 -15.91 4.33 -2.93
CA ARG A 112 -14.82 3.34 -2.98
C ARG A 112 -13.50 4.06 -3.16
N ALA A 113 -12.39 3.44 -2.76
CA ALA A 113 -11.05 3.95 -3.05
C ALA A 113 -10.39 3.07 -4.13
N PRO A 114 -9.58 3.63 -5.04
CA PRO A 114 -8.74 2.85 -5.93
C PRO A 114 -7.70 2.08 -5.10
N ARG A 115 -7.56 0.78 -5.35
CA ARG A 115 -6.66 -0.13 -4.62
C ARG A 115 -5.81 -0.95 -5.58
N GLY A 116 -4.66 -1.41 -5.09
CA GLY A 116 -3.77 -2.31 -5.82
C GLY A 116 -3.43 -1.78 -7.23
N PRO A 117 -3.71 -2.55 -8.30
CA PRO A 117 -3.44 -2.14 -9.68
C PRO A 117 -4.04 -0.79 -10.07
N ALA A 118 -5.28 -0.49 -9.65
CA ALA A 118 -5.93 0.78 -9.99
C ALA A 118 -5.18 1.98 -9.40
N ARG A 119 -4.63 1.85 -8.18
CA ARG A 119 -3.83 2.93 -7.58
C ARG A 119 -2.48 3.09 -8.27
N ALA A 120 -1.87 2.00 -8.71
CA ALA A 120 -0.63 2.05 -9.49
C ALA A 120 -0.87 2.71 -10.86
N LEU A 121 -1.98 2.39 -11.52
CA LEU A 121 -2.38 2.99 -12.78
C LEU A 121 -2.64 4.49 -12.65
N LEU A 122 -3.37 4.93 -11.62
CA LEU A 122 -3.59 6.37 -11.39
C LEU A 122 -2.28 7.12 -11.15
N LYS A 123 -1.33 6.52 -10.41
CA LYS A 123 0.01 7.08 -10.27
C LYS A 123 0.75 7.17 -11.59
N LEU A 124 0.67 6.14 -12.44
CA LEU A 124 1.31 6.17 -13.76
C LEU A 124 0.74 7.30 -14.62
N ILE A 125 -0.59 7.42 -14.69
CA ILE A 125 -1.28 8.48 -15.44
C ILE A 125 -0.92 9.87 -14.88
N GLU A 126 -0.77 10.01 -13.57
CA GLU A 126 -0.36 11.27 -12.95
C GLU A 126 1.06 11.71 -13.36
N ARG A 127 1.97 10.77 -13.64
CA ARG A 127 3.38 11.09 -13.98
C ARG A 127 3.63 11.12 -15.48
N ALA A 128 2.96 10.26 -16.24
CA ALA A 128 3.18 10.08 -17.67
C ALA A 128 1.85 9.74 -18.37
N PRO A 129 0.92 10.70 -18.50
CA PRO A 129 -0.40 10.46 -19.06
C PRO A 129 -0.35 9.98 -20.51
N ASP A 130 0.53 10.58 -21.33
CA ASP A 130 0.65 10.23 -22.76
C ASP A 130 1.11 8.78 -22.94
N LEU A 131 2.13 8.36 -22.18
CA LEU A 131 2.62 6.98 -22.18
C LEU A 131 1.56 6.00 -21.64
N ALA A 132 0.88 6.36 -20.56
CA ALA A 132 -0.17 5.52 -20.00
C ALA A 132 -1.27 5.28 -21.04
N PHE A 133 -1.72 6.34 -21.71
CA PHE A 133 -2.78 6.23 -22.70
C PHE A 133 -2.33 5.63 -24.04
N SER A 134 -1.06 5.73 -24.41
CA SER A 134 -0.54 5.04 -25.60
C SER A 134 -0.50 3.53 -25.40
N VAL A 135 -0.21 3.06 -24.17
CA VAL A 135 -0.21 1.63 -23.82
C VAL A 135 -1.62 1.09 -23.66
N LEU A 136 -2.54 1.89 -23.13
CA LEU A 136 -3.94 1.49 -22.91
C LEU A 136 -4.83 1.66 -24.15
N ALA A 137 -4.35 2.36 -25.18
CA ALA A 137 -5.06 2.44 -26.45
C ALA A 137 -5.33 1.00 -26.92
N PRO A 138 -6.57 0.67 -27.34
CA PRO A 138 -6.86 -0.64 -27.89
C PRO A 138 -5.85 -0.86 -29.02
N GLY A 139 -5.02 -1.89 -28.86
CA GLY A 139 -4.15 -2.32 -29.94
C GLY A 139 -5.04 -2.50 -31.15
N GLU A 140 -4.66 -1.94 -32.30
CA GLU A 140 -5.24 -2.36 -33.57
C GLU A 140 -5.12 -3.89 -33.57
N GLU A 141 -6.24 -4.56 -33.33
CA GLU A 141 -6.38 -6.00 -33.48
C GLU A 141 -5.94 -6.24 -34.92
N ARG A 142 -4.72 -6.75 -35.09
CA ARG A 142 -4.18 -7.12 -36.39
C ARG A 142 -5.18 -8.09 -37.01
N ARG A 143 -5.98 -7.58 -37.93
CA ARG A 143 -6.82 -8.35 -38.84
C ARG A 143 -5.95 -9.19 -39.76
#